data_AF-A0A090AP03-F1
#
_entry.id   AF-A0A090AP03-F1
#
_cell.length_a   1.000
_cell.length_b   1.000
_cell.length_c   1.000
_cell.angle_alpha   90.00
_cell.angle_beta   90.00
_cell.angle_gamma   90.00
#
_symmetry.space_group_name_H-M   'P 1'
#
loop_
_entity.id
_entity.type
_entity.pdbx_description
1 polymer ?
#
loop_
_entity_poly.entity_id
_entity_poly.type
_entity_poly.pdbx_seq_one_letter_code
_entity_poly.pdbx_strand_id
1 'polypeptide(L)'
;MTAAFNPTSAGIKEVQPVITYTDPTLQTSPYRWNAQAVSEGAAQLKLSETQHDFGTLTLGHELPPPWLLTLTNTGNVNLEFDRIDITSDFKRYDYGCSILPPQQSCRLTTSFIPTTPGEKAGQLTLIYENTTTTIPLSANVTGPADCSPDQVTIETTGNAALWNKAATWHRLNLGAEQPTASDVVRINPGHVVIGSPLIQVKALCIETGAVLVSQDDQGTALSIQATDYFQNLGHVFGLPGQKQHE
;
A
#
# COMPACT_ATOMS: atom_id res chain seq x y z
N MET A 1 36.64 -52.59 15.82
CA MET A 1 35.44 -52.70 14.98
C MET A 1 34.72 -51.36 15.04
N THR A 2 34.45 -50.72 13.91
CA THR A 2 33.68 -49.46 13.84
C THR A 2 32.31 -49.78 13.28
N ALA A 3 31.25 -49.31 13.94
CA ALA A 3 29.88 -49.40 13.45
C ALA A 3 29.47 -48.03 12.90
N ALA A 4 28.84 -47.98 11.73
CA ALA A 4 28.31 -46.77 11.12
C ALA A 4 26.79 -46.71 11.31
N PHE A 5 26.26 -45.52 11.63
CA PHE A 5 24.84 -45.28 11.84
C PHE A 5 24.27 -44.44 10.68
N ASN A 6 23.48 -45.07 9.81
CA ASN A 6 22.90 -44.45 8.61
C ASN A 6 21.36 -44.57 8.63
N PRO A 7 20.64 -43.80 9.48
CA PRO A 7 19.19 -43.89 9.59
C PRO A 7 18.48 -43.32 8.34
N THR A 8 17.42 -43.97 7.88
CA THR A 8 16.56 -43.51 6.77
C THR A 8 15.25 -42.88 7.22
N SER A 9 14.99 -42.85 8.53
CA SER A 9 13.80 -42.23 9.12
C SER A 9 14.07 -41.76 10.54
N ALA A 10 13.38 -40.68 10.94
CA ALA A 10 13.45 -40.13 12.28
C ALA A 10 12.94 -41.15 13.34
N GLY A 11 13.38 -40.94 14.58
CA GLY A 11 12.99 -41.75 15.75
C GLY A 11 14.18 -42.43 16.42
N ILE A 12 13.90 -43.02 17.59
CA ILE A 12 14.88 -43.81 18.33
C ILE A 12 15.12 -45.12 17.57
N LYS A 13 16.38 -45.41 17.27
CA LYS A 13 16.84 -46.66 16.67
C LYS A 13 17.59 -47.43 17.74
N GLU A 14 17.05 -48.60 18.09
CA GLU A 14 17.69 -49.52 19.01
C GLU A 14 18.42 -50.61 18.24
N VAL A 15 19.66 -50.88 18.64
CA VAL A 15 20.47 -51.97 18.10
C VAL A 15 20.97 -52.83 19.26
N GLN A 16 20.88 -54.14 19.08
CA GLN A 16 21.41 -55.14 20.01
C GLN A 16 22.56 -55.87 19.32
N PRO A 17 23.82 -55.43 19.50
CA PRO A 17 24.95 -56.15 18.94
C PRO A 17 25.10 -57.52 19.60
N VAL A 18 25.25 -58.56 18.78
CA VAL A 18 25.56 -59.91 19.26
C VAL A 18 27.08 -60.02 19.37
N ILE A 19 27.58 -60.16 20.60
CA ILE A 19 29.00 -60.41 20.86
C ILE A 19 29.13 -61.86 21.31
N THR A 20 29.81 -62.70 20.52
CA THR A 20 30.06 -64.09 20.83
C THR A 20 31.44 -64.25 21.48
N TYR A 21 31.49 -64.89 22.65
CA TYR A 21 32.74 -65.20 23.35
C TYR A 21 33.14 -66.65 23.08
N THR A 22 34.44 -66.93 23.02
CA THR A 22 34.97 -68.29 22.84
C THR A 22 34.86 -69.15 24.10
N ASP A 23 34.59 -68.53 25.26
CA ASP A 23 34.35 -69.21 26.52
C ASP A 23 32.83 -69.42 26.72
N PRO A 24 32.34 -70.67 26.76
CA PRO A 24 30.92 -70.98 26.88
C PRO A 24 30.33 -70.73 28.28
N THR A 25 31.16 -70.42 29.28
CA THR A 25 30.72 -70.20 30.67
C THR A 25 30.43 -68.73 31.00
N LEU A 26 30.76 -67.82 30.10
CA LEU A 26 30.54 -66.38 30.27
C LEU A 26 29.06 -66.02 30.06
N GLN A 27 28.36 -65.68 31.14
CA GLN A 27 27.06 -64.99 31.06
C GLN A 27 27.28 -63.49 30.96
N THR A 28 26.89 -62.90 29.82
CA THR A 28 26.94 -61.44 29.62
C THR A 28 25.53 -60.86 29.46
N SER A 29 25.33 -59.66 30.00
CA SER A 29 24.11 -58.89 29.75
C SER A 29 24.11 -58.37 28.30
N PRO A 30 22.97 -58.39 27.59
CA PRO A 30 22.91 -57.87 26.22
C PRO A 30 23.20 -56.37 26.21
N TYR A 31 24.17 -55.96 25.39
CA TYR A 31 24.42 -54.55 25.12
C TYR A 31 23.24 -53.96 24.34
N ARG A 32 22.79 -52.77 24.74
CA ARG A 32 21.75 -51.99 24.07
C ARG A 32 22.39 -50.68 23.62
N TRP A 33 22.38 -50.39 22.33
CA TRP A 33 22.77 -49.09 21.80
C TRP A 33 21.53 -48.38 21.30
N ASN A 34 21.30 -47.17 21.81
CA ASN A 34 20.24 -46.28 21.38
C ASN A 34 20.86 -45.10 20.62
N ALA A 35 20.34 -44.82 19.44
CA ALA A 35 20.64 -43.61 18.69
C ALA A 35 19.33 -42.92 18.31
N GLN A 36 19.26 -41.60 18.39
CA GLN A 36 18.10 -40.83 17.95
C GLN A 36 18.39 -40.24 16.58
N ALA A 37 17.67 -40.72 15.55
CA ALA A 37 17.65 -40.08 14.26
C ALA A 37 16.66 -38.91 14.30
N VAL A 38 17.11 -37.72 13.93
CA VAL A 38 16.23 -36.57 13.67
C VAL A 38 15.98 -36.48 12.17
N SER A 39 14.82 -35.95 11.77
CA SER A 39 14.57 -35.66 10.35
C SER A 39 15.58 -34.65 9.84
N GLU A 40 16.02 -34.77 8.58
CA GLU A 40 16.74 -33.69 7.92
C GLU A 40 15.89 -32.42 7.99
N GLY A 41 16.46 -31.38 8.60
CA GLY A 41 15.72 -30.15 8.84
C GLY A 41 15.60 -29.34 7.55
N ALA A 42 14.49 -28.63 7.39
CA ALA A 42 14.27 -27.73 6.27
C ALA A 42 13.71 -26.40 6.78
N ALA A 43 14.26 -25.28 6.31
CA ALA A 43 13.64 -24.00 6.55
C ALA A 43 12.38 -23.88 5.70
N GLN A 44 11.36 -23.23 6.24
CA GLN A 44 10.12 -23.00 5.50
C GLN A 44 9.65 -21.57 5.75
N LEU A 45 9.67 -20.76 4.70
CA LEU A 45 9.17 -19.40 4.77
C LEU A 45 7.65 -19.37 4.58
N LYS A 46 6.96 -18.76 5.53
CA LYS A 46 5.56 -18.37 5.40
C LYS A 46 5.46 -16.85 5.40
N LEU A 47 4.75 -16.32 4.41
CA LEU A 47 4.48 -14.89 4.27
C LEU A 47 3.07 -14.56 4.79
N SER A 48 2.89 -13.37 5.38
CA SER A 48 1.54 -12.87 5.69
C SER A 48 0.76 -12.45 4.44
N GLU A 49 1.46 -12.08 3.37
CA GLU A 49 0.89 -11.62 2.10
C GLU A 49 1.83 -11.98 0.95
N THR A 50 1.28 -12.29 -0.21
CA THR A 50 2.05 -12.71 -1.41
C THR A 50 2.07 -11.67 -2.52
N GLN A 51 1.37 -10.55 -2.35
CA GLN A 51 1.34 -9.38 -3.23
C GLN A 51 0.88 -8.19 -2.39
N HIS A 52 1.15 -6.95 -2.78
CA HIS A 52 0.59 -5.80 -2.08
C HIS A 52 0.25 -4.65 -3.02
N ASP A 53 -0.92 -4.06 -2.84
CA ASP A 53 -1.36 -2.88 -3.58
C ASP A 53 -1.51 -1.69 -2.64
N PHE A 54 -0.73 -0.63 -2.87
CA PHE A 54 -0.84 0.63 -2.13
C PHE A 54 -2.06 1.45 -2.57
N GLY A 55 -2.81 0.99 -3.58
CA GLY A 55 -4.03 1.62 -4.06
C GLY A 55 -3.77 2.86 -4.90
N THR A 56 -4.75 3.78 -4.92
CA THR A 56 -4.64 5.04 -5.68
C THR A 56 -4.19 6.19 -4.78
N LEU A 57 -3.18 6.93 -5.21
CA LEU A 57 -2.58 8.03 -4.48
C LEU A 57 -2.48 9.28 -5.35
N THR A 58 -2.67 10.45 -4.75
CA THR A 58 -2.49 11.73 -5.44
C THR A 58 -1.10 12.30 -5.10
N LEU A 59 -0.35 12.73 -6.11
CA LEU A 59 0.93 13.43 -5.86
C LEU A 59 0.72 14.70 -5.02
N GLY A 60 1.70 14.98 -4.14
CA GLY A 60 1.70 16.15 -3.27
C GLY A 60 0.71 16.09 -2.10
N HIS A 61 -0.04 15.00 -1.95
CA HIS A 61 -0.97 14.76 -0.85
C HIS A 61 -0.39 13.79 0.19
N GLU A 62 -1.23 13.33 1.13
CA GLU A 62 -0.84 12.37 2.16
C GLU A 62 -0.24 11.09 1.55
N LEU A 63 0.90 10.67 2.10
CA LEU A 63 1.56 9.43 1.72
C LEU A 63 0.78 8.23 2.27
N PRO A 64 0.78 7.08 1.57
CA PRO A 64 0.14 5.88 2.06
C PRO A 64 0.78 5.41 3.38
N PRO A 65 0.01 4.75 4.26
CA PRO A 65 0.59 4.09 5.41
C PRO A 65 1.64 3.04 4.95
N PRO A 66 2.74 2.85 5.69
CA PRO A 66 3.71 1.82 5.37
C PRO A 66 3.08 0.42 5.41
N TRP A 67 3.42 -0.40 4.43
CA TRP A 67 3.04 -1.81 4.40
C TRP A 67 3.93 -2.63 5.33
N LEU A 68 3.32 -3.53 6.11
CA LEU A 68 4.00 -4.39 7.06
C LEU A 68 3.84 -5.86 6.67
N LEU A 69 4.90 -6.45 6.12
CA LEU A 69 4.96 -7.87 5.79
C LEU A 69 5.57 -8.66 6.96
N THR A 70 4.88 -9.70 7.41
CA THR A 70 5.40 -10.63 8.42
C THR A 70 5.97 -11.87 7.72
N LEU A 71 7.23 -12.17 8.02
CA LEU A 71 7.94 -13.36 7.59
C LEU A 71 8.01 -14.32 8.77
N THR A 72 7.56 -15.57 8.60
CA THR A 72 7.57 -16.59 9.65
C THR A 72 8.32 -17.82 9.16
N ASN A 73 9.25 -18.33 9.97
CA ASN A 73 9.89 -19.62 9.69
C ASN A 73 9.06 -20.74 10.33
N THR A 74 8.31 -21.49 9.51
CA THR A 74 7.53 -22.65 9.97
C THR A 74 8.32 -23.95 9.96
N GLY A 75 9.59 -23.91 9.54
CA GLY A 75 10.51 -25.03 9.52
C GLY A 75 11.05 -25.41 10.90
N ASN A 76 12.02 -26.32 10.89
CA ASN A 76 12.70 -26.86 12.08
C ASN A 76 14.21 -26.55 12.12
N VAL A 77 14.72 -25.79 11.15
CA VAL A 77 16.08 -25.20 11.13
C VAL A 77 15.99 -23.69 10.92
N ASN A 78 17.07 -22.97 11.20
CA ASN A 78 17.14 -21.52 10.96
C ASN A 78 16.97 -21.22 9.47
N LEU A 79 16.20 -20.20 9.14
CA LEU A 79 16.12 -19.64 7.80
C LEU A 79 17.04 -18.43 7.72
N GLU A 80 18.03 -18.45 6.83
CA GLU A 80 18.95 -17.34 6.63
C GLU A 80 18.71 -16.69 5.27
N PHE A 81 18.54 -15.37 5.26
CA PHE A 81 18.36 -14.60 4.03
C PHE A 81 19.72 -14.17 3.49
N ASP A 82 20.04 -14.62 2.28
CA ASP A 82 21.23 -14.16 1.54
C ASP A 82 21.07 -12.69 1.14
N ARG A 83 19.87 -12.34 0.68
CA ARG A 83 19.57 -11.00 0.19
C ARG A 83 18.07 -10.71 0.23
N ILE A 84 17.74 -9.45 0.52
CA ILE A 84 16.39 -8.91 0.38
C ILE A 84 16.48 -7.61 -0.43
N ASP A 85 15.88 -7.60 -1.61
CA ASP A 85 15.90 -6.47 -2.54
C ASP A 85 14.51 -5.90 -2.78
N ILE A 86 14.47 -4.62 -3.12
CA ILE A 86 13.24 -3.95 -3.57
C ILE A 86 13.56 -3.05 -4.77
N THR A 87 12.61 -2.93 -5.69
CA THR A 87 12.76 -2.17 -6.94
C THR A 87 11.77 -1.01 -7.02
N SER A 88 11.96 -0.12 -8.00
CA SER A 88 11.06 1.01 -8.31
C SER A 88 11.03 2.09 -7.20
N ASP A 89 9.91 2.82 -7.09
CA ASP A 89 9.68 3.92 -6.14
C ASP A 89 9.42 3.43 -4.68
N PHE A 90 9.62 2.15 -4.41
CA PHE A 90 9.41 1.53 -3.11
C PHE A 90 10.70 1.49 -2.28
N LYS A 91 10.58 1.69 -0.97
CA LYS A 91 11.69 1.62 -0.02
C LYS A 91 11.39 0.61 1.07
N ARG A 92 12.39 -0.20 1.41
CA ARG A 92 12.30 -1.24 2.44
C ARG A 92 13.11 -0.86 3.67
N TYR A 93 12.55 -1.19 4.83
CA TYR A 93 13.20 -1.15 6.14
C TYR A 93 13.00 -2.49 6.82
N ASP A 94 14.09 -3.15 7.20
CA ASP A 94 14.07 -4.42 7.90
C ASP A 94 14.51 -4.31 9.35
N TYR A 95 13.84 -5.07 10.21
CA TYR A 95 14.17 -5.20 11.62
C TYR A 95 14.44 -6.66 11.95
N GLY A 96 15.72 -7.03 11.98
CA GLY A 96 16.16 -8.35 12.45
C GLY A 96 15.74 -9.52 11.57
N CYS A 97 15.61 -9.31 10.25
CA CYS A 97 15.21 -10.35 9.30
C CYS A 97 16.39 -11.12 8.67
N SER A 98 17.62 -10.99 9.15
CA SER A 98 18.78 -11.69 8.54
C SER A 98 18.72 -13.20 8.77
N ILE A 99 18.42 -13.60 10.01
CA ILE A 99 18.29 -15.00 10.42
C ILE A 99 16.98 -15.14 11.19
N LEU A 100 16.17 -16.11 10.79
CA LEU A 100 14.89 -16.41 11.38
C LEU A 100 14.90 -17.81 11.99
N PRO A 101 15.04 -17.94 13.32
CA PRO A 101 15.02 -19.24 13.98
C PRO A 101 13.68 -19.98 13.78
N PRO A 102 13.63 -21.31 14.00
CA PRO A 102 12.40 -22.07 13.94
C PRO A 102 11.28 -21.44 14.74
N GLN A 103 10.09 -21.33 14.14
CA GLN A 103 8.87 -20.79 14.74
C GLN A 103 8.96 -19.31 15.15
N GLN A 104 9.99 -18.59 14.73
CA GLN A 104 10.10 -17.14 14.92
C GLN A 104 9.56 -16.37 13.73
N SER A 105 9.26 -15.10 13.96
CA SER A 105 8.81 -14.17 12.93
C SER A 105 9.58 -12.87 12.97
N CYS A 106 9.79 -12.27 11.79
CA CYS A 106 10.34 -10.93 11.64
C CYS A 106 9.40 -10.09 10.78
N ARG A 107 9.59 -8.77 10.80
CA ARG A 107 8.73 -7.81 10.09
C ARG A 107 9.56 -6.97 9.13
N LEU A 108 9.06 -6.88 7.90
CA LEU A 108 9.56 -5.98 6.87
C LEU A 108 8.56 -4.83 6.71
N THR A 109 9.04 -3.61 6.83
CA THR A 109 8.26 -2.41 6.56
C THR A 109 8.64 -1.87 5.19
N THR A 110 7.65 -1.63 4.34
CA THR A 110 7.85 -1.03 3.03
C THR A 110 7.08 0.27 2.94
N SER A 111 7.73 1.34 2.48
CA SER A 111 7.08 2.61 2.16
C SER A 111 7.12 2.88 0.66
N PHE A 112 6.19 3.69 0.19
CA PHE A 112 6.06 4.09 -1.20
C PHE A 112 6.00 5.61 -1.30
N ILE A 113 6.92 6.19 -2.07
CA ILE A 113 7.00 7.65 -2.26
C ILE A 113 7.14 7.92 -3.75
N PRO A 114 6.02 8.04 -4.49
CA PRO A 114 6.06 8.27 -5.92
C PRO A 114 6.49 9.71 -6.25
N THR A 115 7.18 9.87 -7.37
CA THR A 115 7.62 11.19 -7.88
C THR A 115 6.91 11.60 -9.16
N THR A 116 6.22 10.67 -9.81
CA THR A 116 5.57 10.87 -11.11
C THR A 116 4.23 10.13 -11.14
N PRO A 117 3.20 10.68 -11.83
CA PRO A 117 1.93 9.98 -12.03
C PRO A 117 2.11 8.72 -12.89
N GLY A 118 1.09 7.86 -12.85
CA GLY A 118 0.97 6.63 -13.62
C GLY A 118 0.94 5.38 -12.74
N GLU A 119 0.77 4.24 -13.40
CA GLU A 119 0.88 2.94 -12.75
C GLU A 119 2.31 2.68 -12.32
N LYS A 120 2.48 2.27 -11.06
CA LYS A 120 3.77 1.96 -10.46
C LYS A 120 3.79 0.49 -10.09
N ALA A 121 4.70 -0.25 -10.72
CA ALA A 121 4.97 -1.64 -10.42
C ALA A 121 6.39 -1.79 -9.87
N GLY A 122 6.53 -2.66 -8.88
CA GLY A 122 7.79 -3.03 -8.25
C GLY A 122 7.71 -4.44 -7.68
N GLN A 123 8.82 -4.94 -7.17
CA GLN A 123 8.88 -6.27 -6.58
C GLN A 123 9.79 -6.26 -5.36
N LEU A 124 9.33 -6.90 -4.27
CA LEU A 124 10.15 -7.28 -3.13
C LEU A 124 10.67 -8.70 -3.36
N THR A 125 11.98 -8.87 -3.42
CA THR A 125 12.64 -10.16 -3.70
C THR A 125 13.36 -10.66 -2.46
N LEU A 126 13.06 -11.89 -2.05
CA LEU A 126 13.66 -12.60 -0.93
C LEU A 126 14.51 -13.75 -1.48
N ILE A 127 15.80 -13.76 -1.18
CA ILE A 127 16.74 -14.83 -1.56
C ILE A 127 17.23 -15.50 -0.28
N TYR A 128 17.03 -16.81 -0.18
CA TYR A 128 17.39 -17.63 0.99
C TYR A 128 17.53 -19.09 0.56
N GLU A 129 18.52 -19.82 1.08
CA GLU A 129 18.69 -21.27 0.87
C GLU A 129 18.57 -21.74 -0.61
N ASN A 130 19.18 -21.01 -1.55
CA ASN A 130 19.06 -21.24 -3.00
C ASN A 130 17.63 -21.14 -3.57
N THR A 131 16.70 -20.58 -2.79
CA THR A 131 15.32 -20.28 -3.16
C THR A 131 15.18 -18.78 -3.40
N THR A 132 14.32 -18.40 -4.34
CA THR A 132 13.94 -17.01 -4.59
C THR A 132 12.43 -16.89 -4.50
N THR A 133 11.95 -15.96 -3.67
CA THR A 133 10.53 -15.63 -3.54
C THR A 133 10.33 -14.16 -3.90
N THR A 134 9.43 -13.88 -4.84
CA THR A 134 9.11 -12.52 -5.27
C THR A 134 7.68 -12.15 -4.87
N ILE A 135 7.52 -10.93 -4.39
CA ILE A 135 6.25 -10.37 -3.97
C ILE A 135 6.00 -9.12 -4.81
N PRO A 136 5.02 -9.12 -5.72
CA PRO A 136 4.71 -7.96 -6.54
C PRO A 136 4.09 -6.84 -5.71
N LEU A 137 4.52 -5.62 -6.00
CA LEU A 137 4.03 -4.39 -5.41
C LEU A 137 3.42 -3.53 -6.51
N SER A 138 2.23 -3.01 -6.28
CA SER A 138 1.55 -2.08 -7.19
C SER A 138 1.09 -0.82 -6.49
N ALA A 139 0.94 0.23 -7.26
CA ALA A 139 0.21 1.43 -6.88
C ALA A 139 -0.26 2.15 -8.15
N ASN A 140 -1.33 2.92 -8.05
CA ASN A 140 -1.74 3.87 -9.09
C ASN A 140 -1.53 5.30 -8.58
N VAL A 141 -0.78 6.11 -9.31
CA VAL A 141 -0.48 7.48 -8.88
C VAL A 141 -1.16 8.45 -9.83
N THR A 142 -2.10 9.24 -9.32
CA THR A 142 -2.72 10.32 -10.08
C THR A 142 -2.02 11.65 -9.81
N GLY A 143 -1.97 12.51 -10.81
CA GLY A 143 -1.65 13.92 -10.59
C GLY A 143 -2.78 14.62 -9.81
N PRO A 144 -2.55 15.85 -9.34
CA PRO A 144 -3.63 16.73 -8.90
C PRO A 144 -4.66 16.87 -10.03
N ALA A 145 -5.94 16.89 -9.67
CA ALA A 145 -7.00 17.15 -10.65
C ALA A 145 -6.87 18.58 -11.22
N ASP A 146 -7.20 18.73 -12.49
CA ASP A 146 -7.17 20.01 -13.20
C ASP A 146 -8.49 20.27 -13.93
N CYS A 147 -8.50 21.27 -14.83
CA CYS A 147 -9.68 21.65 -15.60
C CYS A 147 -9.82 20.93 -16.95
N SER A 148 -9.07 19.84 -17.17
CA SER A 148 -9.21 19.02 -18.38
C SER A 148 -10.62 18.41 -18.47
N PRO A 149 -11.20 18.29 -19.69
CA PRO A 149 -12.58 17.83 -19.84
C PRO A 149 -12.90 16.45 -19.25
N ASP A 150 -11.93 15.55 -19.19
CA ASP A 150 -12.07 14.19 -18.63
C ASP A 150 -12.06 14.17 -17.09
N GLN A 151 -11.54 15.20 -16.44
CA GLN A 151 -11.49 15.30 -14.98
C GLN A 151 -12.71 16.01 -14.38
N VAL A 152 -13.49 16.77 -15.18
CA VAL A 152 -14.69 17.47 -14.70
C VAL A 152 -15.74 16.48 -14.21
N THR A 153 -16.19 16.64 -12.97
CA THR A 153 -17.19 15.75 -12.36
C THR A 153 -18.58 16.36 -12.33
N ILE A 154 -18.66 17.70 -12.32
CA ILE A 154 -19.91 18.45 -12.24
C ILE A 154 -19.75 19.80 -12.92
N GLU A 155 -20.77 20.20 -13.68
CA GLU A 155 -20.76 21.45 -14.43
C GLU A 155 -22.08 22.21 -14.33
N THR A 156 -22.07 23.50 -14.61
CA THR A 156 -23.30 24.31 -14.52
C THR A 156 -24.25 24.10 -15.69
N THR A 157 -25.56 24.00 -15.41
CA THR A 157 -26.63 23.88 -16.43
C THR A 157 -27.08 25.22 -17.02
N GLY A 158 -26.90 26.32 -16.29
CA GLY A 158 -27.47 27.62 -16.61
C GLY A 158 -28.95 27.80 -16.19
N ASN A 159 -29.61 26.76 -15.66
CA ASN A 159 -31.02 26.80 -15.26
C ASN A 159 -31.27 27.45 -13.89
N ALA A 160 -30.22 27.58 -13.09
CA ALA A 160 -30.22 28.29 -11.82
C ALA A 160 -28.82 28.86 -11.55
N ALA A 161 -28.75 29.84 -10.64
CA ALA A 161 -27.51 30.54 -10.32
C ALA A 161 -26.98 30.21 -8.92
N LEU A 162 -27.76 29.66 -7.98
CA LEU A 162 -27.29 29.47 -6.60
C LEU A 162 -26.41 28.23 -6.46
N TRP A 163 -25.21 28.36 -5.87
CA TRP A 163 -24.27 27.25 -5.65
C TRP A 163 -24.91 26.07 -4.90
N ASN A 164 -25.69 26.35 -3.86
CA ASN A 164 -26.35 25.33 -3.04
C ASN A 164 -27.64 24.76 -3.65
N LYS A 165 -27.96 25.06 -4.91
CA LYS A 165 -29.17 24.58 -5.59
C LYS A 165 -28.82 23.52 -6.60
N ALA A 166 -29.38 22.32 -6.45
CA ALA A 166 -29.13 21.18 -7.35
C ALA A 166 -29.38 21.52 -8.83
N ALA A 167 -30.42 22.32 -9.12
CA ALA A 167 -30.75 22.72 -10.49
C ALA A 167 -29.65 23.56 -11.20
N THR A 168 -28.69 24.13 -10.45
CA THR A 168 -27.54 24.85 -11.00
C THR A 168 -26.57 23.91 -11.70
N TRP A 169 -26.59 22.62 -11.34
CA TRP A 169 -25.55 21.67 -11.68
C TRP A 169 -26.08 20.51 -12.54
N HIS A 170 -25.20 19.99 -13.37
CA HIS A 170 -25.32 18.75 -14.10
C HIS A 170 -24.14 17.88 -13.71
N ARG A 171 -24.41 16.73 -13.12
CA ARG A 171 -23.35 15.80 -12.75
C ARG A 171 -22.99 14.88 -13.92
N LEU A 172 -21.69 14.76 -14.19
CA LEU A 172 -21.13 13.92 -15.25
C LEU A 172 -20.83 12.48 -14.77
N ASN A 173 -20.67 12.31 -13.46
CA ASN A 173 -20.39 11.03 -12.80
C ASN A 173 -21.49 10.65 -11.78
N LEU A 174 -21.47 9.42 -11.24
CA LEU A 174 -22.41 9.04 -10.18
C LEU A 174 -22.18 9.86 -8.90
N GLY A 175 -23.23 10.45 -8.33
CA GLY A 175 -23.13 11.23 -7.08
C GLY A 175 -24.30 12.16 -6.82
N ALA A 176 -24.18 13.01 -5.80
CA ALA A 176 -25.20 13.99 -5.41
C ALA A 176 -25.21 15.20 -6.35
N GLU A 177 -26.37 15.73 -6.74
CA GLU A 177 -26.52 16.85 -7.69
C GLU A 177 -25.97 18.22 -7.20
N GLN A 178 -25.18 18.26 -6.12
CA GLN A 178 -24.48 19.45 -5.64
C GLN A 178 -22.96 19.18 -5.56
N PRO A 179 -22.11 20.20 -5.78
CA PRO A 179 -20.68 20.07 -5.62
C PRO A 179 -20.27 19.75 -4.18
N THR A 180 -19.25 18.93 -4.06
CA THR A 180 -18.61 18.50 -2.82
C THR A 180 -17.11 18.76 -2.85
N ALA A 181 -16.43 18.57 -1.72
CA ALA A 181 -14.98 18.75 -1.61
C ALA A 181 -14.16 17.84 -2.55
N SER A 182 -14.75 16.75 -3.06
CA SER A 182 -14.09 15.84 -4.00
C SER A 182 -14.31 16.19 -5.48
N ASP A 183 -15.13 17.19 -5.79
CA ASP A 183 -15.54 17.49 -7.15
C ASP A 183 -14.58 18.43 -7.89
N VAL A 184 -14.43 18.18 -9.19
CA VAL A 184 -13.84 19.11 -10.16
C VAL A 184 -15.01 19.85 -10.80
N VAL A 185 -15.18 21.10 -10.39
CA VAL A 185 -16.37 21.91 -10.72
C VAL A 185 -16.08 22.82 -11.90
N ARG A 186 -16.88 22.72 -12.96
CA ARG A 186 -16.83 23.66 -14.09
C ARG A 186 -18.01 24.63 -14.07
N ILE A 187 -17.70 25.93 -14.08
CA ILE A 187 -18.67 26.98 -14.42
C ILE A 187 -18.54 27.24 -15.92
N ASN A 188 -19.55 26.82 -16.67
CA ASN A 188 -19.54 26.85 -18.13
C ASN A 188 -19.50 28.29 -18.67
N PRO A 189 -18.99 28.49 -19.91
CA PRO A 189 -18.84 29.82 -20.50
C PRO A 189 -20.13 30.65 -20.45
N GLY A 190 -20.02 31.89 -19.99
CA GLY A 190 -21.16 32.82 -19.91
C GLY A 190 -22.16 32.56 -18.78
N HIS A 191 -21.99 31.50 -17.97
CA HIS A 191 -22.87 31.21 -16.85
C HIS A 191 -22.52 32.08 -15.63
N VAL A 192 -23.54 32.43 -14.86
CA VAL A 192 -23.41 33.20 -13.61
C VAL A 192 -23.83 32.32 -12.43
N VAL A 193 -22.92 32.16 -11.46
CA VAL A 193 -23.15 31.43 -10.23
C VAL A 193 -22.97 32.35 -9.04
N ILE A 194 -23.96 32.37 -8.16
CA ILE A 194 -23.96 32.97 -6.84
C ILE A 194 -23.40 31.92 -5.86
N GLY A 195 -22.17 32.13 -5.41
CA GLY A 195 -21.40 31.24 -4.54
C GLY A 195 -21.98 31.08 -3.12
N SER A 196 -21.64 29.99 -2.46
CA SER A 196 -21.79 29.85 -1.01
C SER A 196 -20.64 30.58 -0.29
N PRO A 197 -20.81 31.02 0.98
CA PRO A 197 -19.74 31.71 1.72
C PRO A 197 -18.42 30.94 1.80
N LEU A 198 -18.51 29.61 1.87
CA LEU A 198 -17.37 28.70 1.78
C LEU A 198 -17.64 27.71 0.64
N ILE A 199 -16.70 27.65 -0.30
CA ILE A 199 -16.65 26.68 -1.39
C ILE A 199 -15.46 25.77 -1.13
N GLN A 200 -15.73 24.48 -0.91
CA GLN A 200 -14.70 23.45 -0.80
C GLN A 200 -14.89 22.48 -1.97
N VAL A 201 -13.87 22.37 -2.80
CA VAL A 201 -13.87 21.55 -4.02
C VAL A 201 -12.47 21.01 -4.27
N LYS A 202 -12.36 19.99 -5.11
CA LYS A 202 -11.07 19.44 -5.50
C LYS A 202 -10.38 20.38 -6.49
N ALA A 203 -11.12 20.78 -7.52
CA ALA A 203 -10.71 21.83 -8.43
C ALA A 203 -11.89 22.72 -8.85
N LEU A 204 -11.62 24.00 -9.15
CA LEU A 204 -12.62 24.96 -9.62
C LEU A 204 -12.19 25.58 -10.95
N CYS A 205 -13.02 25.40 -11.96
CA CYS A 205 -12.79 25.78 -13.34
C CYS A 205 -13.80 26.85 -13.75
N ILE A 206 -13.40 28.11 -13.68
CA ILE A 206 -14.22 29.24 -14.13
C ILE A 206 -13.83 29.52 -15.58
N GLU A 207 -14.71 29.14 -16.50
CA GLU A 207 -14.44 29.26 -17.94
C GLU A 207 -14.58 30.70 -18.44
N THR A 208 -14.18 30.93 -19.70
CA THR A 208 -14.20 32.27 -20.30
C THR A 208 -15.61 32.86 -20.27
N GLY A 209 -15.73 34.08 -19.72
CA GLY A 209 -17.01 34.79 -19.59
C GLY A 209 -17.94 34.26 -18.49
N ALA A 210 -17.56 33.21 -17.76
CA ALA A 210 -18.27 32.79 -16.57
C ALA A 210 -18.07 33.78 -15.41
N VAL A 211 -19.07 33.86 -14.52
CA VAL A 211 -19.05 34.75 -13.36
C VAL A 211 -19.38 33.98 -12.10
N LEU A 212 -18.52 34.08 -11.09
CA LEU A 212 -18.79 33.62 -9.73
C LEU A 212 -18.92 34.84 -8.80
N VAL A 213 -20.09 35.02 -8.19
CA VAL A 213 -20.38 36.20 -7.35
C VAL A 213 -20.76 35.77 -5.93
N SER A 214 -20.39 36.56 -4.92
CA SER A 214 -20.83 36.35 -3.54
C SER A 214 -22.36 36.49 -3.40
N GLN A 215 -22.93 35.90 -2.34
CA GLN A 215 -24.38 35.75 -2.15
C GLN A 215 -25.15 37.06 -1.94
N ASP A 216 -24.49 38.14 -1.52
CA ASP A 216 -25.10 39.35 -0.98
C ASP A 216 -24.58 40.66 -1.60
N ASP A 217 -24.39 40.67 -2.92
CA ASP A 217 -24.02 41.89 -3.67
C ASP A 217 -22.70 42.52 -3.16
N GLN A 218 -21.71 41.65 -2.87
CA GLN A 218 -20.36 41.98 -2.38
C GLN A 218 -20.25 42.36 -0.89
N GLY A 219 -21.08 41.81 0.00
CA GLY A 219 -21.03 42.05 1.46
C GLY A 219 -20.36 40.94 2.28
N THR A 220 -20.32 39.71 1.78
CA THR A 220 -19.72 38.54 2.43
C THR A 220 -18.51 38.07 1.63
N ALA A 221 -17.44 37.70 2.32
CA ALA A 221 -16.25 37.11 1.71
C ALA A 221 -16.60 35.78 1.04
N LEU A 222 -16.14 35.59 -0.19
CA LEU A 222 -16.19 34.31 -0.88
C LEU A 222 -14.90 33.54 -0.58
N SER A 223 -14.97 32.56 0.32
CA SER A 223 -13.81 31.70 0.64
C SER A 223 -13.81 30.49 -0.28
N ILE A 224 -12.78 30.38 -1.13
CA ILE A 224 -12.60 29.27 -2.07
C ILE A 224 -11.42 28.43 -1.61
N GLN A 225 -11.67 27.16 -1.33
CA GLN A 225 -10.67 26.16 -0.97
C GLN A 225 -10.70 25.08 -2.05
N ALA A 226 -9.85 25.26 -3.06
CA ALA A 226 -9.57 24.25 -4.08
C ALA A 226 -8.27 23.53 -3.71
N THR A 227 -8.31 22.22 -3.48
CA THR A 227 -7.14 21.46 -3.00
C THR A 227 -6.11 21.19 -4.09
N ASP A 228 -6.56 21.00 -5.33
CA ASP A 228 -5.71 20.56 -6.43
C ASP A 228 -5.45 21.70 -7.42
N TYR A 229 -6.50 22.40 -7.85
CA TYR A 229 -6.37 23.41 -8.90
C TYR A 229 -7.48 24.48 -8.89
N PHE A 230 -7.10 25.73 -9.15
CA PHE A 230 -8.03 26.84 -9.35
C PHE A 230 -7.71 27.56 -10.66
N GLN A 231 -8.64 27.48 -11.61
CA GLN A 231 -8.58 28.20 -12.88
C GLN A 231 -9.61 29.32 -12.88
N ASN A 232 -9.17 30.52 -13.25
CA ASN A 232 -10.07 31.64 -13.48
C ASN A 232 -9.81 32.31 -14.83
N LEU A 233 -10.63 31.97 -15.83
CA LEU A 233 -10.68 32.63 -17.14
C LEU A 233 -11.87 33.60 -17.26
N GLY A 234 -12.67 33.73 -16.20
CA GLY A 234 -13.84 34.59 -16.12
C GLY A 234 -13.67 35.68 -15.06
N HIS A 235 -14.73 35.91 -14.29
CA HIS A 235 -14.73 36.91 -13.22
C HIS A 235 -15.20 36.32 -11.89
N VAL A 236 -14.52 36.71 -10.81
CA VAL A 236 -14.92 36.41 -9.43
C VAL A 236 -15.19 37.74 -8.73
N PHE A 237 -16.39 37.91 -8.18
CA PHE A 237 -16.82 39.12 -7.48
C PHE A 237 -17.19 38.82 -6.03
N GLY A 238 -16.61 39.56 -5.08
CA GLY A 238 -16.89 39.45 -3.65
C GLY A 238 -15.93 40.29 -2.83
N LEU A 239 -16.16 40.40 -1.52
CA LEU A 239 -15.15 41.01 -0.63
C LEU A 239 -13.91 40.10 -0.55
N PRO A 240 -12.72 40.68 -0.34
CA PRO A 240 -11.53 39.91 0.01
C PRO A 240 -11.81 39.04 1.24
N GLY A 241 -11.59 37.73 1.12
CA GLY A 241 -11.55 36.84 2.28
C GLY A 241 -10.38 37.14 3.20
N GLN A 242 -10.47 36.70 4.46
CA GLN A 242 -9.30 36.62 5.33
C GLN A 242 -8.27 35.70 4.64
N LYS A 243 -7.03 36.17 4.43
CA LYS A 243 -5.94 35.32 3.95
C LYS A 243 -5.76 34.18 4.95
N GLN A 244 -6.11 32.95 4.56
CA GLN A 244 -5.78 31.76 5.33
C GLN A 244 -4.87 30.89 4.45
N HIS A 245 -3.57 30.96 4.77
CA HIS A 245 -2.44 30.19 4.24
C HIS A 245 -1.80 30.65 2.91
N GLU A 246 -0.60 31.23 3.05
CA GLU A 246 0.54 31.11 2.13
C GLU A 246 1.27 29.78 2.39
#